data_AF-A0A2C9LH60-F1
#
_entry.id   AF-A0A2C9LH60-F1
#
_cell.length_a   1.000
_cell.length_b   1.000
_cell.length_c   1.000
_cell.angle_alpha   90.00
_cell.angle_beta   90.00
_cell.angle_gamma   90.00
#
_symmetry.space_group_name_H-M   'P 1'
#
loop_
_entity.id
_entity.type
_entity.pdbx_description
1 polymer ?
#
loop_
_entity_poly.entity_id
_entity_poly.type
_entity_poly.pdbx_seq_one_letter_code
_entity_poly.pdbx_strand_id
1 'polypeptide(L)'
;MVSELASGPVIAMEIISKSTDNVAEAFREFCGPMDPEIARHIRPRTLRASFGVNKVQNAVHCTDLPEDASLEVEYFFKVLDR
;
A
#
# COMPACT_ATOMS: atom_id res chain seq x y z
N MET A 1 -14.58 -1.65 0.92
CA MET A 1 -13.26 -1.06 1.20
C MET A 1 -13.23 -0.43 2.58
N VAL A 2 -13.97 0.65 2.87
CA VAL A 2 -14.00 1.23 4.24
C VAL A 2 -14.44 0.22 5.30
N SER A 3 -15.47 -0.58 5.01
CA SER A 3 -15.92 -1.65 5.91
C SER A 3 -14.84 -2.69 6.20
N GLU A 4 -13.97 -3.00 5.23
CA GLU A 4 -12.86 -3.95 5.41
C GLU A 4 -11.76 -3.34 6.28
N LEU A 5 -11.38 -2.09 6.01
CA LEU A 5 -10.37 -1.37 6.78
C LEU A 5 -10.78 -1.16 8.25
N ALA A 6 -12.08 -1.04 8.52
CA ALA A 6 -12.64 -0.90 9.87
C ALA A 6 -13.01 -2.25 10.53
N SER A 7 -12.82 -3.38 9.84
CA SER A 7 -13.21 -4.71 10.35
C SER A 7 -12.26 -5.28 11.39
N GLY A 8 -11.05 -4.72 11.52
CA GLY A 8 -10.02 -5.22 12.42
C GLY A 8 -8.83 -4.27 12.54
N PRO A 9 -7.81 -4.64 13.34
CA PRO A 9 -6.60 -3.85 13.49
C PRO A 9 -5.78 -3.82 12.19
N VAL A 10 -5.14 -2.68 11.93
CA VAL A 10 -4.24 -2.47 10.81
C VAL A 10 -2.87 -1.99 11.30
N ILE A 11 -1.83 -2.31 10.54
CA ILE A 11 -0.48 -1.79 10.78
C ILE A 11 -0.21 -0.71 9.74
N ALA A 12 0.05 0.51 10.18
CA ALA A 12 0.52 1.61 9.35
C ALA A 12 2.05 1.72 9.46
N MET A 13 2.74 1.92 8.32
CA MET A 13 4.20 2.04 8.27
C MET A 13 4.62 3.17 7.35
N GLU A 14 5.54 4.01 7.81
CA GLU A 14 6.28 4.94 6.95
C GLU A 14 7.44 4.18 6.28
N ILE A 15 7.48 4.21 4.95
CA ILE A 15 8.51 3.55 4.17
C ILE A 15 9.51 4.61 3.68
N ILE A 16 10.80 4.38 3.97
CA ILE A 16 11.90 5.25 3.57
C ILE A 16 12.92 4.45 2.74
N SER A 17 13.56 5.09 1.78
CA SER A 17 14.66 4.50 1.01
C SER A 17 15.88 5.43 1.02
N LYS A 18 17.07 4.82 1.06
CA LYS A 18 18.35 5.52 0.88
C LYS A 18 18.81 5.56 -0.58
N SER A 19 18.15 4.81 -1.46
CA SER A 19 18.61 4.58 -2.85
C SER A 19 17.75 5.29 -3.90
N THR A 20 16.61 5.86 -3.52
CA THR A 20 15.71 6.57 -4.44
C THR A 20 14.98 7.68 -3.68
N ASP A 21 14.81 8.81 -4.35
CA ASP A 21 13.98 9.91 -3.85
C ASP A 21 12.49 9.65 -4.14
N ASN A 22 12.16 8.81 -5.13
CA ASN A 22 10.78 8.42 -5.44
C ASN A 22 10.40 7.09 -4.74
N VAL A 23 10.34 7.15 -3.41
CA VAL A 23 10.02 5.98 -2.57
C VAL A 23 8.60 5.47 -2.83
N ALA A 24 7.64 6.38 -3.03
CA ALA A 24 6.25 6.04 -3.29
C ALA A 24 6.10 5.18 -4.56
N GLU A 25 6.72 5.58 -5.67
CA GLU A 25 6.70 4.81 -6.90
C GLU A 25 7.36 3.44 -6.73
N ALA A 26 8.56 3.39 -6.15
CA ALA A 26 9.30 2.15 -5.94
C ALA A 26 8.51 1.16 -5.06
N PHE A 27 7.87 1.65 -3.99
CA PHE A 27 7.06 0.80 -3.11
C PHE A 27 5.76 0.35 -3.79
N ARG A 28 5.13 1.20 -4.60
CA ARG A 28 3.95 0.84 -5.40
C ARG A 28 4.27 -0.27 -6.41
N GLU A 29 5.43 -0.21 -7.06
CA GLU A 29 5.90 -1.27 -7.95
C GLU A 29 6.12 -2.60 -7.22
N PHE A 30 6.67 -2.54 -6.01
CA PHE A 30 6.85 -3.69 -5.13
C PHE A 30 5.51 -4.30 -4.67
N CYS A 31 4.52 -3.46 -4.38
CA CYS A 31 3.16 -3.90 -4.02
C CYS A 31 2.43 -4.56 -5.20
N GLY A 32 2.63 -4.05 -6.42
CA GLY A 32 2.03 -4.56 -7.64
C GLY A 32 0.61 -4.04 -7.91
N PRO A 33 -0.06 -4.56 -8.96
CA PRO A 33 -1.40 -4.14 -9.35
C PRO A 33 -2.42 -4.27 -8.22
N MET A 34 -3.37 -3.35 -8.14
CA MET A 34 -4.40 -3.30 -7.08
C MET A 34 -5.24 -4.59 -7.01
N ASP A 35 -5.53 -5.20 -8.15
CA ASP A 35 -6.23 -6.47 -8.24
C ASP A 35 -5.24 -7.65 -8.13
N PRO A 36 -5.32 -8.46 -7.07
CA PRO A 36 -4.46 -9.63 -6.90
C PRO A 36 -4.53 -10.63 -8.06
N GLU A 37 -5.69 -10.77 -8.71
CA GLU A 37 -5.85 -11.67 -9.85
C GLU A 37 -5.01 -11.18 -11.03
N ILE A 38 -5.09 -9.90 -11.37
CA ILE A 38 -4.24 -9.29 -12.39
C ILE A 38 -2.77 -9.40 -11.97
N ALA A 39 -2.44 -9.06 -10.72
CA ALA A 39 -1.08 -9.11 -10.19
C ALA A 39 -0.45 -10.50 -10.35
N ARG A 40 -1.18 -11.58 -10.08
CA ARG A 40 -0.71 -12.96 -10.28
C ARG A 40 -0.33 -13.28 -11.72
N HIS A 41 -1.06 -12.72 -12.69
CA HIS A 41 -0.80 -12.97 -14.11
C HIS A 41 0.37 -12.14 -14.65
N ILE A 42 0.46 -10.86 -14.31
CA ILE A 42 1.43 -9.94 -14.94
C ILE A 42 2.69 -9.67 -14.08
N ARG A 43 2.59 -9.79 -12.75
CA ARG A 43 3.67 -9.51 -11.80
C ARG A 43 3.60 -10.47 -10.58
N PRO A 44 3.81 -11.78 -10.77
CA PRO A 44 3.54 -12.82 -9.74
C PRO A 44 4.38 -12.71 -8.46
N ARG A 45 5.48 -11.96 -8.48
CA ARG A 45 6.38 -11.78 -7.32
C ARG A 45 6.07 -10.55 -6.46
N THR A 46 4.96 -9.87 -6.73
CA THR A 46 4.53 -8.69 -5.97
C THR A 46 3.77 -9.09 -4.69
N LEU A 47 3.69 -8.18 -3.71
CA LEU A 47 2.99 -8.45 -2.45
C LEU A 47 1.51 -8.80 -2.68
N ARG A 48 0.81 -8.02 -3.52
CA ARG A 48 -0.61 -8.25 -3.82
C ARG A 48 -0.83 -9.56 -4.57
N ALA A 49 0.10 -9.97 -5.44
CA ALA A 49 0.03 -11.27 -6.10
C ALA A 49 0.19 -12.44 -5.12
N SER A 50 1.11 -12.29 -4.17
CA SER A 50 1.50 -13.35 -3.24
C SER A 50 0.50 -13.54 -2.09
N PHE A 51 -0.06 -12.44 -1.59
CA PHE A 51 -0.85 -12.43 -0.35
C PHE A 51 -2.29 -11.91 -0.53
N GLY A 52 -2.63 -11.32 -1.67
CA GLY A 52 -3.95 -10.77 -1.93
C GLY A 52 -4.99 -11.85 -2.27
N VAL A 53 -6.16 -11.76 -1.65
CA VAL A 53 -7.28 -12.70 -1.84
C VAL A 53 -8.18 -12.23 -2.98
N ASN A 54 -8.65 -10.98 -2.93
CA ASN A 54 -9.55 -10.37 -3.91
C ASN A 54 -9.32 -8.85 -3.98
N LYS A 55 -10.09 -8.13 -4.81
CA LYS A 55 -9.95 -6.67 -5.00
C LYS A 55 -10.10 -5.85 -3.70
N VAL A 56 -10.88 -6.32 -2.74
CA VAL A 56 -11.10 -5.64 -1.45
C VAL A 56 -10.04 -6.06 -0.43
N GLN A 57 -9.69 -7.35 -0.41
CA GLN A 57 -8.70 -7.96 0.48
C GLN A 57 -7.38 -8.15 -0.27
N ASN A 58 -6.74 -7.04 -0.63
CA ASN A 58 -5.53 -7.01 -1.45
C ASN A 58 -4.22 -7.12 -0.63
N ALA A 59 -4.31 -7.43 0.66
CA ALA A 59 -3.21 -7.55 1.63
C ALA A 59 -2.46 -6.26 1.99
N VAL A 60 -2.21 -5.36 1.03
CA VAL A 60 -1.47 -4.11 1.28
C VAL A 60 -2.04 -2.92 0.51
N HIS A 61 -2.30 -1.85 1.26
CA HIS A 61 -2.53 -0.51 0.72
C HIS A 61 -1.21 0.26 0.67
N CYS A 62 -1.02 1.04 -0.39
CA CYS A 62 0.13 1.91 -0.58
C CYS A 62 -0.35 3.18 -1.30
N THR A 63 0.31 4.30 -1.04
CA THR A 63 0.02 5.58 -1.70
C THR A 63 0.14 5.46 -3.21
N ASP A 64 -0.83 6.02 -3.92
CA ASP A 64 -0.88 5.97 -5.39
C ASP A 64 -0.10 7.11 -6.04
N LEU A 65 -0.08 8.32 -5.46
CA LEU A 65 0.59 9.50 -6.02
C LEU A 65 1.73 9.99 -5.10
N PRO A 66 2.91 10.36 -5.64
CA PRO A 66 4.01 10.87 -4.83
C PRO A 66 3.65 12.10 -3.98
N GLU A 67 2.82 12.99 -4.51
CA GLU A 67 2.32 14.18 -3.81
C GLU A 67 1.47 13.83 -2.57
N ASP A 68 0.74 12.72 -2.61
CA ASP A 68 -0.15 12.29 -1.52
C ASP A 68 0.61 11.59 -0.40
N ALA A 69 1.82 11.08 -0.66
CA ALA A 69 2.57 10.27 0.31
C ALA A 69 2.85 11.05 1.60
N SER A 70 3.26 12.31 1.46
CA SER A 70 3.53 13.18 2.61
C SER A 70 2.26 13.49 3.43
N LEU A 71 1.12 13.69 2.75
CA LEU A 71 -0.17 13.97 3.37
C LEU A 71 -0.69 12.75 4.14
N GLU A 72 -0.61 11.57 3.55
CA GLU A 72 -1.06 10.32 4.18
C GLU A 72 -0.22 9.96 5.41
N VAL A 73 1.11 10.08 5.32
CA VAL A 73 2.01 9.85 6.45
C VAL A 73 1.73 10.84 7.58
N GLU A 74 1.58 12.13 7.27
CA GLU A 74 1.25 13.14 8.27
C GLU A 74 -0.12 12.89 8.93
N TYR A 75 -1.12 12.48 8.14
CA TYR A 75 -2.43 12.12 8.66
C TYR A 75 -2.33 10.98 9.69
N PHE A 76 -1.68 9.86 9.35
CA PHE A 76 -1.57 8.72 10.25
C PHE A 76 -0.74 9.01 11.51
N PHE A 77 0.41 9.68 11.36
CA PHE A 77 1.40 9.79 12.45
C PHE A 77 1.39 11.13 13.19
N LYS A 78 0.63 12.13 12.74
CA LYS A 78 0.51 13.41 13.46
C LYS A 78 -0.93 13.83 13.78
N VAL A 79 -1.91 13.43 12.97
CA VAL A 79 -3.31 13.81 13.16
C VAL A 79 -4.08 12.70 13.88
N LEU A 80 -3.95 11.45 13.41
CA LEU A 80 -4.69 10.30 13.94
C LEU A 80 -4.08 9.75 15.25
N ASP A 81 -2.75 9.83 15.40
CA ASP A 81 -2.03 9.40 16.62
C ASP A 81 -2.09 10.44 17.77
N ARG A 82 -3.03 11.39 17.70
CA ARG A 82 -3.30 12.39 18.76
C ARG A 82 -4.70 12.19 19.32
#